data_AF-A0A6B8RC53-F1
#
_entry.id   AF-A0A6B8RC53-F1
#
_cell.length_a   1.000
_cell.length_b   1.000
_cell.length_c   1.000
_cell.angle_alpha   90.00
_cell.angle_beta   90.00
_cell.angle_gamma   90.00
#
_symmetry.space_group_name_H-M   'P 1'
#
loop_
_entity.id
_entity.type
_entity.pdbx_description
1 polymer ?
#
loop_
_entity_poly.entity_id
_entity_poly.type
_entity_poly.pdbx_seq_one_letter_code
_entity_poly.pdbx_strand_id
1 'polypeptide(L)'
;MTVARPTTQLWSDAETFNGDFKPMDLNVLLADMNAAKPYVTKFLSFSFNHYISPQQVNPFYYTTYKNYVNSGVMDSTIPTTPTSLTAVTQNVMTINLNWSAATDNTGVVGYKIYRNSELVWTAYTNGTSFVDTQLNAGTLYSYTIQAFDAAGNNSGQSSSASATTSAATSYPTNLALSKTYTTTIPADTAYPDSGGELTNGVYDGTIVYQNAAFQGRNTGSLTSFTIDLGTSQSIKELTANFLQIKTGFIFLPNTVTFSVSPNNTTFTQVGSVITKPAVSAADQNKIYRLTNLTGITGRYVKIDLLPGSSAWTFMDEIQVRQ
;
A
#
# COMPACT_ATOMS: atom_id res chain seq x y z
N MET A 1 -27.60 29.72 -49.40
CA MET A 1 -26.45 29.39 -48.54
C MET A 1 -26.94 29.30 -47.10
N THR A 2 -26.92 28.12 -46.51
CA THR A 2 -26.74 27.94 -45.06
C THR A 2 -26.04 26.60 -44.88
N VAL A 3 -24.72 26.62 -45.03
CA VAL A 3 -23.86 25.52 -44.61
C VAL A 3 -23.99 25.47 -43.08
N ALA A 4 -24.69 24.45 -42.57
CA ALA A 4 -24.66 24.16 -41.15
C ALA A 4 -23.19 23.96 -40.77
N ARG A 5 -22.63 24.88 -39.96
CA ARG A 5 -21.28 24.69 -39.42
C ARG A 5 -21.33 23.40 -38.60
N PRO A 6 -20.40 22.43 -38.80
CA PRO A 6 -20.32 21.30 -37.89
C PRO A 6 -20.09 21.86 -36.49
N THR A 7 -21.07 21.68 -35.60
CA THR A 7 -20.88 21.98 -34.18
C THR A 7 -19.78 21.05 -33.70
N THR A 8 -18.65 21.59 -33.26
CA THR A 8 -17.63 20.83 -32.55
C THR A 8 -18.31 20.12 -31.39
N GLN A 9 -18.47 18.80 -31.50
CA GLN A 9 -18.97 18.02 -30.38
C GLN A 9 -17.83 17.94 -29.38
N LEU A 10 -17.96 18.68 -28.29
CA LEU A 10 -17.10 18.51 -27.13
C LEU A 10 -17.52 17.22 -26.43
N TRP A 11 -16.56 16.31 -26.29
CA TRP A 11 -16.67 15.04 -25.59
C TRP A 11 -15.76 15.08 -24.37
N SER A 12 -16.22 14.50 -23.26
CA SER A 12 -15.35 14.17 -22.13
C SER A 12 -15.26 12.66 -22.03
N ASP A 13 -14.06 12.17 -21.83
CA ASP A 13 -13.87 10.83 -21.28
C ASP A 13 -14.31 10.91 -19.82
N ALA A 14 -15.24 10.03 -19.44
CA ALA A 14 -15.54 9.80 -18.04
C ALA A 14 -14.69 8.61 -17.61
N GLU A 15 -13.58 8.89 -16.90
CA GLU A 15 -12.69 7.85 -16.41
C GLU A 15 -13.42 7.02 -15.34
N THR A 16 -13.53 5.72 -15.55
CA THR A 16 -14.17 4.79 -14.61
C THR A 16 -13.20 4.30 -13.54
N PHE A 17 -12.21 5.13 -13.16
CA PHE A 17 -11.21 4.80 -12.14
C PHE A 17 -10.91 5.93 -11.18
N ASN A 18 -10.61 5.58 -9.93
CA ASN A 18 -10.10 6.53 -8.95
C ASN A 18 -8.59 6.77 -9.14
N GLY A 19 -8.01 7.73 -8.40
CA GLY A 19 -6.58 8.06 -8.48
C GLY A 19 -5.60 6.91 -8.20
N ASP A 20 -6.09 5.77 -7.71
CA ASP A 20 -5.31 4.54 -7.47
C ASP A 20 -5.50 3.49 -8.60
N PHE A 21 -6.05 3.90 -9.75
CA PHE A 21 -6.38 3.04 -10.89
C PHE A 21 -7.31 1.86 -10.52
N LYS A 22 -8.17 2.04 -9.52
CA LYS A 22 -9.22 1.08 -9.15
C LYS A 22 -10.56 1.47 -9.78
N PRO A 23 -11.44 0.51 -10.10
CA PRO A 23 -12.78 0.82 -10.59
C PRO A 23 -13.46 1.87 -9.71
N MET A 24 -14.04 2.88 -10.36
CA MET A 24 -14.78 3.95 -9.71
C MET A 24 -16.22 3.50 -9.44
N ASP A 25 -16.72 3.83 -8.26
CA ASP A 25 -18.12 3.59 -7.88
C ASP A 25 -19.06 4.42 -8.78
N LEU A 26 -20.23 3.86 -9.11
CA LEU A 26 -21.16 4.51 -10.04
C LEU A 26 -21.59 5.91 -9.57
N ASN A 27 -21.75 6.12 -8.27
CA ASN A 27 -22.10 7.42 -7.71
C ASN A 27 -21.06 8.51 -7.99
N VAL A 28 -19.77 8.17 -7.91
CA VAL A 28 -18.65 9.09 -8.24
C VAL A 28 -18.63 9.35 -9.74
N LEU A 29 -18.76 8.31 -10.56
CA LEU A 29 -18.82 8.45 -12.02
C LEU A 29 -19.93 9.41 -12.45
N LEU A 30 -21.12 9.27 -11.86
CA LEU A 30 -22.25 10.16 -12.16
C LEU A 30 -22.04 11.58 -11.63
N ALA A 31 -21.34 11.76 -10.50
CA ALA A 31 -20.98 13.08 -10.02
C ALA A 31 -20.04 13.79 -11.00
N ASP A 32 -19.01 13.09 -11.51
CA ASP A 32 -18.07 13.64 -12.49
C ASP A 32 -18.76 13.96 -13.82
N MET A 33 -19.63 13.07 -14.31
CA MET A 33 -20.46 13.33 -15.49
C MET A 33 -21.35 14.56 -15.27
N ASN A 34 -22.00 14.69 -14.11
CA ASN A 34 -22.84 15.85 -13.82
C ASN A 34 -22.04 17.16 -13.76
N ALA A 35 -20.80 17.13 -13.23
CA ALA A 35 -19.91 18.28 -13.21
C ALA A 35 -19.47 18.72 -14.62
N ALA A 36 -19.22 17.76 -15.51
CA ALA A 36 -18.83 18.02 -16.90
C ALA A 36 -20.02 18.39 -17.81
N LYS A 37 -21.25 18.02 -17.44
CA LYS A 37 -22.48 18.16 -18.24
C LYS A 37 -22.70 19.56 -18.85
N PRO A 38 -22.41 20.70 -18.17
CA PRO A 38 -22.58 22.02 -18.78
C PRO A 38 -21.62 22.32 -19.94
N TYR A 39 -20.52 21.57 -20.06
CA TYR A 39 -19.42 21.82 -20.99
C TYR A 39 -19.38 20.86 -22.18
N VAL A 40 -20.18 19.79 -22.15
CA VAL A 40 -20.18 18.74 -23.18
C VAL A 40 -21.56 18.48 -23.74
N THR A 41 -21.60 18.01 -24.97
CA THR A 41 -22.86 17.62 -25.63
C THR A 41 -23.13 16.13 -25.56
N LYS A 42 -22.09 15.32 -25.30
CA LYS A 42 -22.14 13.87 -25.15
C LYS A 42 -21.05 13.40 -24.19
N PHE A 43 -21.33 12.29 -23.53
CA PHE A 43 -20.33 11.51 -22.79
C PHE A 43 -19.95 10.30 -23.62
N LEU A 44 -18.64 10.05 -23.76
CA LEU A 44 -18.13 8.76 -24.16
C LEU A 44 -17.64 8.06 -22.88
N SER A 45 -18.39 7.08 -22.41
CA SER A 45 -18.01 6.30 -21.23
C SER A 45 -17.73 4.87 -21.65
N PHE A 46 -16.56 4.37 -21.30
CA PHE A 46 -16.28 2.94 -21.36
C PHE A 46 -16.72 2.35 -20.02
N SER A 47 -17.72 1.46 -20.03
CA SER A 47 -18.14 0.70 -18.85
C SER A 47 -17.04 -0.22 -18.29
N PHE A 48 -15.86 -0.23 -18.93
CA PHE A 48 -14.73 -1.08 -18.62
C PHE A 48 -13.45 -0.25 -18.68
N ASN A 49 -12.54 -0.56 -17.76
CA ASN A 49 -11.17 -0.08 -17.80
C ASN A 49 -10.55 -0.46 -19.17
N HIS A 50 -10.01 0.51 -19.92
CA HIS A 50 -9.37 0.21 -21.20
C HIS A 50 -7.88 -0.19 -21.02
N TYR A 51 -7.29 0.08 -19.85
CA TYR A 51 -5.91 -0.24 -19.47
C TYR A 51 -5.78 -1.61 -18.80
N ILE A 52 -6.86 -2.10 -18.21
CA ILE A 52 -6.97 -3.42 -17.60
C ILE A 52 -7.91 -4.24 -18.48
N SER A 53 -7.46 -5.39 -19.00
CA SER A 53 -8.28 -6.28 -19.84
C SER A 53 -9.70 -6.44 -19.24
N PRO A 54 -10.78 -6.48 -20.06
CA PRO A 54 -12.16 -6.66 -19.59
C PRO A 54 -12.40 -7.92 -18.72
N GLN A 55 -11.39 -8.78 -18.57
CA GLN A 55 -11.34 -9.95 -17.69
C GLN A 55 -10.97 -9.66 -16.22
N GLN A 56 -10.64 -8.42 -15.84
CA GLN A 56 -10.17 -8.08 -14.48
C GLN A 56 -11.04 -7.05 -13.75
N VAL A 57 -12.08 -6.50 -14.39
CA VAL A 57 -13.07 -5.64 -13.72
C VAL A 57 -14.12 -6.54 -13.07
N ASN A 58 -14.41 -6.32 -11.78
CA ASN A 58 -15.45 -7.08 -11.08
C ASN A 58 -16.79 -6.95 -11.87
N PRO A 59 -17.42 -8.06 -12.31
CA PRO A 59 -18.64 -8.02 -13.13
C PRO A 59 -19.80 -7.22 -12.52
N PHE A 60 -19.81 -7.02 -11.20
CA PHE A 60 -20.84 -6.23 -10.53
C PHE A 60 -20.83 -4.75 -10.93
N TYR A 61 -19.68 -4.18 -11.29
CA TYR A 61 -19.63 -2.81 -11.84
C TYR A 61 -20.38 -2.70 -13.17
N TYR A 62 -20.20 -3.68 -14.05
CA TYR A 62 -20.90 -3.71 -15.33
C TYR A 62 -22.42 -3.90 -15.15
N THR A 63 -22.82 -4.84 -14.29
CA THR A 63 -24.24 -5.08 -14.01
C THR A 63 -24.92 -3.84 -13.43
N THR A 64 -24.29 -3.19 -12.46
CA THR A 64 -24.80 -1.98 -11.81
C THR A 64 -24.94 -0.84 -12.80
N TYR A 65 -23.92 -0.60 -13.63
CA TYR A 65 -23.97 0.41 -14.68
C TYR A 65 -25.11 0.16 -15.69
N LYS A 66 -25.27 -1.09 -16.18
CA LYS A 66 -26.36 -1.42 -17.09
C LYS A 66 -27.74 -1.20 -16.47
N ASN A 67 -27.91 -1.57 -15.21
CA ASN A 67 -29.18 -1.39 -14.50
C ASN A 67 -29.53 0.10 -14.42
N TYR A 68 -28.55 0.96 -14.13
CA TYR A 68 -28.72 2.41 -14.16
C TYR A 68 -29.07 2.94 -15.56
N VAL A 69 -28.34 2.55 -16.61
CA VAL A 69 -28.61 3.02 -17.99
C VAL A 69 -30.03 2.64 -18.44
N ASN A 70 -30.50 1.45 -18.07
CA ASN A 70 -31.82 0.97 -18.45
C ASN A 70 -32.97 1.62 -17.67
N SER A 71 -32.76 1.90 -16.38
CA SER A 71 -33.84 2.38 -15.49
C SER A 71 -33.80 3.87 -15.20
N GLY A 72 -32.64 4.52 -15.35
CA GLY A 72 -32.38 5.88 -14.87
C GLY A 72 -32.24 5.99 -13.35
N VAL A 73 -32.25 4.87 -12.61
CA VAL A 73 -32.23 4.83 -11.15
C VAL A 73 -30.95 4.16 -10.66
N MET A 74 -30.27 4.81 -9.71
CA MET A 74 -29.08 4.27 -9.06
C MET A 74 -29.49 3.20 -8.03
N ASP A 75 -28.70 2.14 -7.91
CA ASP A 75 -28.86 1.18 -6.84
C ASP A 75 -28.60 1.83 -5.48
N SER A 76 -29.60 1.78 -4.60
CA SER A 76 -29.56 2.32 -3.24
C SER A 76 -29.63 1.24 -2.17
N THR A 77 -29.57 -0.03 -2.56
CA THR A 77 -29.58 -1.14 -1.61
C THR A 77 -28.23 -1.18 -0.92
N ILE A 78 -28.25 -1.15 0.41
CA ILE A 78 -27.01 -1.22 1.19
C ILE A 78 -26.66 -2.71 1.36
N PRO A 79 -25.40 -3.13 1.11
CA PRO A 79 -24.97 -4.49 1.38
C PRO A 79 -25.22 -4.89 2.84
N THR A 80 -25.43 -6.18 3.10
CA THR A 80 -25.52 -6.65 4.48
C THR A 80 -24.19 -6.44 5.22
N THR A 81 -24.28 -6.24 6.54
CA THR A 81 -23.07 -6.10 7.36
C THR A 81 -22.37 -7.46 7.44
N PRO A 82 -21.05 -7.55 7.17
CA PRO A 82 -20.30 -8.79 7.35
C PRO A 82 -20.42 -9.32 8.78
N THR A 83 -20.57 -10.63 8.93
CA THR A 83 -20.70 -11.29 10.24
C THR A 83 -19.57 -12.26 10.51
N SER A 84 -19.50 -12.79 11.74
CA SER A 84 -18.56 -13.85 12.11
C SER A 84 -17.08 -13.49 11.86
N LEU A 85 -16.72 -12.22 12.02
CA LEU A 85 -15.32 -11.78 11.91
C LEU A 85 -14.49 -12.48 13.00
N THR A 86 -13.38 -13.07 12.57
CA THR A 86 -12.38 -13.67 13.44
C THR A 86 -11.02 -13.05 13.16
N ALA A 87 -10.18 -12.94 14.19
CA ALA A 87 -8.79 -12.53 14.10
C ALA A 87 -7.93 -13.58 14.82
N VAL A 88 -6.96 -14.14 14.11
CA VAL A 88 -6.09 -15.21 14.62
C VAL A 88 -4.64 -14.85 14.40
N THR A 89 -3.90 -14.64 15.49
CA THR A 89 -2.45 -14.45 15.47
C THR A 89 -1.76 -15.64 14.85
N GLN A 90 -0.88 -15.37 13.88
CA GLN A 90 -0.05 -16.39 13.25
C GLN A 90 1.39 -16.35 13.78
N ASN A 91 1.93 -15.16 13.98
CA ASN A 91 3.29 -14.95 14.46
C ASN A 91 3.47 -13.53 15.00
N VAL A 92 4.72 -13.10 15.16
CA VAL A 92 5.11 -11.80 15.73
C VAL A 92 4.71 -10.58 14.87
N MET A 93 4.33 -10.78 13.60
CA MET A 93 3.98 -9.69 12.66
C MET A 93 2.74 -9.97 11.82
N THR A 94 2.02 -11.07 12.07
CA THR A 94 0.92 -11.52 11.18
C THR A 94 -0.32 -11.92 11.97
N ILE A 95 -1.46 -11.38 11.52
CA ILE A 95 -2.80 -11.78 11.97
C ILE A 95 -3.62 -12.15 10.73
N ASN A 96 -4.28 -13.31 10.78
CA ASN A 96 -5.23 -13.75 9.75
C ASN A 96 -6.64 -13.37 10.17
N LEU A 97 -7.38 -12.74 9.25
CA LEU A 97 -8.78 -12.41 9.38
C LEU A 97 -9.62 -13.32 8.48
N ASN A 98 -10.77 -13.76 8.98
CA ASN A 98 -11.81 -14.42 8.20
C ASN A 98 -13.19 -13.92 8.64
N TRP A 99 -14.13 -13.80 7.71
CA TRP A 99 -15.51 -13.40 7.98
C TRP A 99 -16.51 -14.16 7.08
N SER A 100 -17.79 -14.04 7.39
CA SER A 100 -18.87 -14.51 6.54
C SER A 100 -19.21 -13.47 5.47
N ALA A 101 -19.46 -13.93 4.25
CA ALA A 101 -19.74 -13.05 3.12
C ALA A 101 -20.98 -12.18 3.37
N ALA A 102 -20.89 -10.91 2.96
CA ALA A 102 -22.04 -10.04 2.83
C ALA A 102 -22.80 -10.34 1.53
N THR A 103 -24.03 -9.86 1.45
CA THR A 103 -24.92 -10.02 0.29
C THR A 103 -25.51 -8.67 -0.10
N ASP A 104 -25.79 -8.52 -1.38
CA ASP A 104 -26.38 -7.33 -1.96
C ASP A 104 -27.22 -7.72 -3.20
N ASN A 105 -28.15 -6.87 -3.64
CA ASN A 105 -29.02 -7.12 -4.81
C ASN A 105 -28.27 -7.11 -6.14
N THR A 106 -27.21 -6.30 -6.29
CA THR A 106 -26.35 -6.27 -7.49
C THR A 106 -25.00 -6.91 -7.26
N GLY A 107 -24.59 -7.04 -6.00
CA GLY A 107 -23.49 -7.87 -5.55
C GLY A 107 -22.42 -7.08 -4.80
N VAL A 108 -21.76 -7.76 -3.86
CA VAL A 108 -20.67 -7.18 -3.07
C VAL A 108 -19.39 -7.16 -3.91
N VAL A 109 -18.88 -5.96 -4.18
CA VAL A 109 -17.62 -5.79 -4.90
C VAL A 109 -16.44 -6.19 -4.03
N GLY A 110 -16.50 -5.85 -2.75
CA GLY A 110 -15.37 -5.98 -1.87
C GLY A 110 -15.62 -5.62 -0.43
N TYR A 111 -14.51 -5.55 0.31
CA TYR A 111 -14.50 -5.26 1.73
C TYR A 111 -13.44 -4.21 2.09
N LYS A 112 -13.80 -3.27 2.97
CA LYS A 112 -12.89 -2.35 3.65
C LYS A 112 -12.51 -2.94 5.01
N ILE A 113 -11.22 -3.04 5.29
CA ILE A 113 -10.68 -3.59 6.52
C ILE A 113 -10.10 -2.47 7.36
N TYR A 114 -10.61 -2.36 8.58
CA TYR A 114 -10.17 -1.37 9.55
C TYR A 114 -9.36 -2.06 10.64
N ARG A 115 -8.25 -1.44 11.04
CA ARG A 115 -7.43 -1.85 12.18
C ARG A 115 -7.29 -0.66 13.11
N ASN A 116 -7.68 -0.85 14.37
CA ASN A 116 -7.73 0.20 15.38
C ASN A 116 -8.49 1.44 14.88
N SER A 117 -9.62 1.20 14.20
CA SER A 117 -10.49 2.21 13.58
C SER A 117 -9.92 2.93 12.34
N GLU A 118 -8.69 2.64 11.93
CA GLU A 118 -8.12 3.17 10.69
C GLU A 118 -8.32 2.20 9.53
N LEU A 119 -8.69 2.71 8.36
CA LEU A 119 -8.73 1.91 7.13
C LEU A 119 -7.31 1.49 6.74
N VAL A 120 -7.06 0.18 6.70
CA VAL A 120 -5.73 -0.39 6.36
C VAL A 120 -5.72 -1.19 5.07
N TRP A 121 -6.89 -1.53 4.52
CA TRP A 121 -6.97 -2.21 3.25
C TRP A 121 -8.36 -2.08 2.62
N THR A 122 -8.42 -1.96 1.30
CA THR A 122 -9.64 -2.16 0.51
C THR A 122 -9.44 -3.36 -0.41
N ALA A 123 -10.14 -4.45 -0.13
CA ALA A 123 -10.14 -5.67 -0.92
C ALA A 123 -11.20 -5.56 -2.02
N TYR A 124 -10.78 -5.33 -3.27
CA TYR A 124 -11.65 -5.36 -4.46
C TYR A 124 -11.90 -6.79 -4.94
N THR A 125 -12.33 -7.65 -4.02
CA THR A 125 -12.67 -9.05 -4.27
C THR A 125 -13.74 -9.48 -3.28
N ASN A 126 -14.60 -10.41 -3.69
CA ASN A 126 -15.58 -11.04 -2.80
C ASN A 126 -14.97 -12.08 -1.84
N GLY A 127 -13.65 -12.29 -1.88
CA GLY A 127 -12.93 -13.13 -0.92
C GLY A 127 -13.15 -12.65 0.53
N THR A 128 -13.32 -13.61 1.44
CA THR A 128 -13.70 -13.34 2.83
C THR A 128 -12.58 -13.59 3.83
N SER A 129 -11.33 -13.37 3.38
CA SER A 129 -10.14 -13.50 4.21
C SER A 129 -9.14 -12.40 3.91
N PHE A 130 -8.35 -12.03 4.93
CA PHE A 130 -7.28 -11.06 4.80
C PHE A 130 -6.12 -11.44 5.70
N VAL A 131 -4.90 -11.31 5.18
CA VAL A 131 -3.67 -11.52 5.95
C VAL A 131 -3.03 -10.16 6.18
N ASP A 132 -3.13 -9.69 7.42
CA ASP A 132 -2.48 -8.48 7.88
C ASP A 132 -1.04 -8.80 8.28
N THR A 133 -0.08 -8.07 7.71
CA THR A 133 1.36 -8.33 7.85
C THR A 133 2.10 -7.07 8.27
N GLN A 134 3.38 -7.20 8.64
CA GLN A 134 4.22 -6.08 9.08
C GLN A 134 3.62 -5.35 10.29
N LEU A 135 3.01 -6.13 11.19
CA LEU A 135 2.51 -5.68 12.49
C LEU A 135 3.66 -5.60 13.50
N ASN A 136 3.46 -4.79 14.55
CA ASN A 136 4.35 -4.75 15.70
C ASN A 136 4.11 -6.00 16.55
N ALA A 137 5.18 -6.53 17.14
CA ALA A 137 5.13 -7.70 18.00
C ALA A 137 4.50 -7.38 19.36
N GLY A 138 3.93 -8.39 20.03
CA GLY A 138 3.30 -8.25 21.34
C GLY A 138 2.18 -7.22 21.42
N THR A 139 1.59 -6.83 20.29
CA THR A 139 0.67 -5.70 20.18
C THR A 139 -0.75 -6.21 19.94
N LEU A 140 -1.70 -5.71 20.74
CA LEU A 140 -3.13 -5.97 20.54
C LEU A 140 -3.65 -5.14 19.38
N TYR A 141 -4.31 -5.78 18.44
CA TYR A 141 -5.00 -5.14 17.33
C TYR A 141 -6.49 -5.48 17.36
N SER A 142 -7.32 -4.48 17.03
CA SER A 142 -8.77 -4.65 16.86
C SER A 142 -9.16 -4.39 15.41
N TYR A 143 -10.04 -5.23 14.87
CA TYR A 143 -10.43 -5.21 13.47
C TYR A 143 -11.95 -5.12 13.31
N THR A 144 -12.39 -4.36 12.31
CA THR A 144 -13.77 -4.38 11.79
C THR A 144 -13.75 -4.43 10.26
N ILE A 145 -14.80 -4.99 9.66
CA ILE A 145 -14.95 -5.12 8.21
C ILE A 145 -16.23 -4.45 7.76
N GLN A 146 -16.19 -3.73 6.65
CA GLN A 146 -17.34 -3.14 5.97
C GLN A 146 -17.41 -3.68 4.54
N ALA A 147 -18.59 -4.06 4.06
CA ALA A 147 -18.81 -4.44 2.67
C ALA A 147 -19.17 -3.21 1.83
N PHE A 148 -18.81 -3.23 0.55
CA PHE A 148 -19.23 -2.21 -0.42
C PHE A 148 -19.63 -2.84 -1.76
N ASP A 149 -20.56 -2.19 -2.45
CA ASP A 149 -21.02 -2.57 -3.78
C ASP A 149 -20.42 -1.67 -4.87
N ALA A 150 -20.86 -1.88 -6.12
CA ALA A 150 -20.41 -1.10 -7.26
C ALA A 150 -21.13 0.26 -7.42
N ALA A 151 -22.25 0.45 -6.73
CA ALA A 151 -23.00 1.71 -6.76
C ALA A 151 -22.37 2.75 -5.82
N GLY A 152 -21.54 2.30 -4.87
CA GLY A 152 -20.90 3.11 -3.84
C GLY A 152 -21.63 3.03 -2.50
N ASN A 153 -22.56 2.09 -2.32
CA ASN A 153 -23.19 1.85 -1.02
C ASN A 153 -22.23 1.05 -0.13
N ASN A 154 -22.22 1.39 1.15
CA ASN A 154 -21.36 0.77 2.15
C ASN A 154 -22.23 0.27 3.31
N SER A 155 -21.98 -0.96 3.76
CA SER A 155 -22.69 -1.52 4.91
C SER A 155 -22.27 -0.91 6.24
N GLY A 156 -22.90 -1.32 7.34
CA GLY A 156 -22.32 -1.11 8.66
C GLY A 156 -21.00 -1.84 8.82
N GLN A 157 -20.16 -1.40 9.77
CA GLN A 157 -19.01 -2.20 10.19
C GLN A 157 -19.47 -3.42 11.00
N SER A 158 -18.78 -4.55 10.82
CA SER A 158 -18.99 -5.76 11.60
C SER A 158 -18.75 -5.53 13.10
N SER A 159 -19.18 -6.49 13.93
CA SER A 159 -18.64 -6.61 15.29
C SER A 159 -17.11 -6.73 15.24
N SER A 160 -16.42 -6.16 16.22
CA SER A 160 -14.96 -6.19 16.26
C SER A 160 -14.41 -7.57 16.62
N ALA A 161 -13.32 -7.96 15.99
CA ALA A 161 -12.48 -9.08 16.44
C ALA A 161 -11.08 -8.56 16.79
N SER A 162 -10.44 -9.15 17.79
CA SER A 162 -9.11 -8.69 18.22
C SER A 162 -8.17 -9.86 18.42
N ALA A 163 -6.89 -9.62 18.17
CA ALA A 163 -5.84 -10.59 18.41
C ALA A 163 -4.53 -9.86 18.76
N THR A 164 -3.69 -10.50 19.59
CA THR A 164 -2.39 -9.97 20.00
C THR A 164 -1.29 -10.72 19.27
N THR A 165 -0.44 -10.02 18.53
CA THR A 165 0.73 -10.64 17.88
C THR A 165 1.66 -11.29 18.91
N SER A 166 2.36 -12.35 18.51
CA SER A 166 3.32 -13.00 19.40
C SER A 166 4.43 -12.03 19.82
N ALA A 167 5.02 -12.23 21.00
CA ALA A 167 6.17 -11.44 21.45
C ALA A 167 7.36 -11.64 20.53
N ALA A 168 8.15 -10.57 20.31
CA ALA A 168 9.34 -10.64 19.47
C ALA A 168 10.46 -11.44 20.14
N THR A 169 11.20 -12.18 19.31
CA THR A 169 12.55 -12.61 19.67
C THR A 169 13.47 -11.39 19.62
N SER A 170 14.30 -11.20 20.65
CA SER A 170 15.26 -10.09 20.69
C SER A 170 16.56 -10.47 19.96
N TYR A 171 16.98 -9.62 19.03
CA TYR A 171 18.26 -9.70 18.31
C TYR A 171 19.07 -8.42 18.61
N PRO A 172 19.76 -8.35 19.75
CA PRO A 172 20.25 -7.08 20.28
C PRO A 172 21.43 -6.48 19.50
N THR A 173 22.12 -7.28 18.69
CA THR A 173 23.35 -6.82 18.02
C THR A 173 23.02 -6.28 16.63
N ASN A 174 23.16 -4.97 16.41
CA ASN A 174 23.10 -4.39 15.07
C ASN A 174 24.48 -4.46 14.38
N LEU A 175 24.61 -5.37 13.42
CA LEU A 175 25.80 -5.60 12.61
C LEU A 175 26.07 -4.48 11.59
N ALA A 176 25.03 -3.72 11.21
CA ALA A 176 25.16 -2.59 10.30
C ALA A 176 25.67 -1.32 11.01
N LEU A 177 25.67 -1.29 12.35
CA LEU A 177 26.05 -0.11 13.11
C LEU A 177 27.44 0.40 12.72
N SER A 178 27.51 1.67 12.34
CA SER A 178 28.71 2.39 11.90
C SER A 178 29.40 1.78 10.67
N LYS A 179 28.70 0.93 9.90
CA LYS A 179 29.21 0.41 8.63
C LYS A 179 28.93 1.41 7.51
N THR A 180 29.87 1.50 6.57
CA THR A 180 29.66 2.23 5.32
C THR A 180 28.71 1.46 4.42
N TYR A 181 27.97 2.19 3.59
CA TYR A 181 27.18 1.61 2.52
C TYR A 181 27.42 2.35 1.20
N THR A 182 27.11 1.69 0.10
CA THR A 182 27.03 2.32 -1.22
C THR A 182 25.58 2.45 -1.64
N THR A 183 25.28 3.39 -2.53
CA THR A 183 23.95 3.58 -3.09
C THR A 183 24.02 3.77 -4.60
N THR A 184 23.01 3.31 -5.33
CA THR A 184 22.91 3.54 -6.78
C THR A 184 22.48 4.96 -7.14
N ILE A 185 21.81 5.65 -6.20
CA ILE A 185 21.36 7.03 -6.37
C ILE A 185 21.74 7.79 -5.09
N PRO A 186 22.55 8.85 -5.17
CA PRO A 186 22.89 9.64 -3.98
C PRO A 186 21.64 10.27 -3.35
N ALA A 187 21.72 10.59 -2.06
CA ALA A 187 20.69 11.38 -1.41
C ALA A 187 20.63 12.80 -2.01
N ASP A 188 19.47 13.42 -1.95
CA ASP A 188 19.31 14.81 -2.36
C ASP A 188 20.14 15.73 -1.45
N THR A 189 20.74 16.78 -2.02
CA THR A 189 21.55 17.75 -1.27
C THR A 189 20.79 18.46 -0.14
N ALA A 190 19.45 18.56 -0.23
CA ALA A 190 18.61 19.12 0.84
C ALA A 190 18.40 18.15 2.02
N TYR A 191 18.60 16.84 1.80
CA TYR A 191 18.46 15.77 2.80
C TYR A 191 19.64 14.79 2.66
N PRO A 192 20.87 15.27 2.90
CA PRO A 192 22.09 14.58 2.50
C PRO A 192 22.43 13.38 3.38
N ASP A 193 23.35 12.55 2.88
CA ASP A 193 24.05 11.54 3.67
C ASP A 193 25.32 12.14 4.28
N SER A 194 25.20 12.75 5.47
CA SER A 194 26.25 13.54 6.11
C SER A 194 26.99 12.81 7.23
N GLY A 195 26.47 11.67 7.67
CA GLY A 195 26.99 10.91 8.80
C GLY A 195 26.71 9.41 8.74
N GLY A 196 26.37 8.86 7.57
CA GLY A 196 25.97 7.46 7.46
C GLY A 196 24.63 7.23 8.15
N GLU A 197 23.67 8.12 7.92
CA GLU A 197 22.39 8.18 8.64
C GLU A 197 21.69 6.82 8.63
N LEU A 198 21.79 6.06 7.52
CA LEU A 198 21.18 4.74 7.39
C LEU A 198 21.79 3.64 8.28
N THR A 199 22.92 3.89 8.94
CA THR A 199 23.65 2.88 9.73
C THR A 199 24.22 3.45 11.02
N ASN A 200 23.82 4.65 11.44
CA ASN A 200 24.39 5.31 12.61
C ASN A 200 23.74 4.87 13.93
N GLY A 201 22.64 4.10 13.90
CA GLY A 201 21.93 3.62 15.08
C GLY A 201 21.03 4.66 15.74
N VAL A 202 20.92 5.86 15.16
CA VAL A 202 20.04 6.94 15.62
C VAL A 202 18.69 6.73 14.95
N TYR A 203 17.78 6.08 15.66
CA TYR A 203 16.42 5.90 15.17
C TYR A 203 15.58 7.15 15.41
N ASP A 204 15.11 7.78 14.34
CA ASP A 204 14.09 8.81 14.40
C ASP A 204 12.70 8.22 14.12
N GLY A 205 11.92 8.06 15.19
CA GLY A 205 10.53 7.64 15.14
C GLY A 205 9.54 8.78 14.88
N THR A 206 10.00 10.01 14.69
CA THR A 206 9.13 11.17 14.45
C THR A 206 8.57 11.17 13.03
N ILE A 207 7.60 12.06 12.80
CA ILE A 207 7.02 12.36 11.49
C ILE A 207 7.50 13.74 10.99
N VAL A 208 8.79 14.04 11.15
CA VAL A 208 9.40 15.34 10.79
C VAL A 208 10.52 15.12 9.77
N TYR A 209 10.20 15.32 8.48
CA TYR A 209 11.16 15.06 7.39
C TYR A 209 12.40 15.96 7.38
N GLN A 210 12.40 17.07 8.14
CA GLN A 210 13.57 17.97 8.25
C GLN A 210 14.60 17.46 9.27
N ASN A 211 14.30 16.39 10.00
CA ASN A 211 15.30 15.80 10.90
C ASN A 211 16.47 15.25 10.07
N ALA A 212 17.68 15.58 10.50
CA ALA A 212 18.92 15.14 9.89
C ALA A 212 19.12 13.61 9.94
N ALA A 213 18.33 12.89 10.72
CA ALA A 213 18.30 11.42 10.70
C ALA A 213 17.76 10.86 9.37
N PHE A 214 16.87 11.59 8.69
CA PHE A 214 16.36 11.15 7.40
C PHE A 214 17.20 11.62 6.21
N GLN A 215 17.31 10.74 5.23
CA GLN A 215 17.76 11.06 3.88
C GLN A 215 16.61 10.94 2.89
N GLY A 216 16.61 11.80 1.87
CA GLY A 216 15.54 11.90 0.88
C GLY A 216 16.03 11.71 -0.55
N ARG A 217 15.20 11.11 -1.41
CA ARG A 217 15.39 11.04 -2.87
C ARG A 217 14.09 11.36 -3.60
N ASN A 218 14.16 12.20 -4.63
CA ASN A 218 13.00 12.62 -5.44
C ASN A 218 13.20 12.26 -6.92
N THR A 219 13.33 10.97 -7.21
CA THR A 219 13.68 10.50 -8.57
C THR A 219 12.69 9.49 -9.15
N GLY A 220 11.82 8.89 -8.32
CA GLY A 220 10.99 7.75 -8.72
C GLY A 220 11.75 6.52 -9.21
N SER A 221 13.08 6.52 -9.11
CA SER A 221 13.93 5.50 -9.73
C SER A 221 14.28 4.40 -8.73
N LEU A 222 14.40 3.17 -9.23
CA LEU A 222 14.86 2.04 -8.43
C LEU A 222 16.18 2.40 -7.73
N THR A 223 16.19 2.33 -6.40
CA THR A 223 17.34 2.70 -5.58
C THR A 223 17.77 1.47 -4.80
N SER A 224 19.07 1.22 -4.73
CA SER A 224 19.60 0.16 -3.88
C SER A 224 20.68 0.66 -2.94
N PHE A 225 20.76 0.05 -1.77
CA PHE A 225 21.80 0.27 -0.77
C PHE A 225 22.53 -1.04 -0.50
N THR A 226 23.85 -1.01 -0.45
CA THR A 226 24.66 -2.18 -0.11
C THR A 226 25.56 -1.88 1.07
N ILE A 227 25.37 -2.60 2.17
CA ILE A 227 26.17 -2.51 3.39
C ILE A 227 27.20 -3.64 3.38
N ASP A 228 28.47 -3.32 3.64
CA ASP A 228 29.52 -4.32 3.93
C ASP A 228 29.66 -4.52 5.44
N LEU A 229 29.32 -5.70 5.93
CA LEU A 229 29.46 -6.05 7.35
C LEU A 229 30.93 -6.30 7.75
N GLY A 230 31.83 -6.41 6.77
CA GLY A 230 33.28 -6.65 6.90
C GLY A 230 33.66 -8.13 6.86
N THR A 231 32.82 -9.00 7.41
CA THR A 231 32.96 -10.47 7.36
C THR A 231 31.60 -11.11 7.15
N SER A 232 31.57 -12.40 6.78
CA SER A 232 30.31 -13.14 6.73
C SER A 232 29.70 -13.25 8.15
N GLN A 233 28.42 -12.92 8.27
CA GLN A 233 27.65 -12.94 9.52
C GLN A 233 26.44 -13.86 9.38
N SER A 234 25.95 -14.39 10.51
CA SER A 234 24.60 -14.98 10.56
C SER A 234 23.59 -13.86 10.81
N ILE A 235 22.51 -13.84 10.05
CA ILE A 235 21.53 -12.75 10.08
C ILE A 235 20.19 -13.32 10.55
N LYS A 236 19.59 -12.68 11.56
CA LYS A 236 18.31 -13.06 12.18
C LYS A 236 17.18 -12.10 11.88
N GLU A 237 17.51 -10.82 11.70
CA GLU A 237 16.52 -9.79 11.36
C GLU A 237 17.14 -8.74 10.43
N LEU A 238 16.31 -8.25 9.51
CA LEU A 238 16.61 -7.18 8.58
C LEU A 238 15.50 -6.15 8.67
N THR A 239 15.84 -4.89 8.94
CA THR A 239 14.86 -3.80 8.99
C THR A 239 15.31 -2.60 8.18
N ALA A 240 14.33 -1.87 7.65
CA ALA A 240 14.49 -0.61 6.93
C ALA A 240 13.38 0.36 7.36
N ASN A 241 13.74 1.55 7.81
CA ASN A 241 12.79 2.54 8.32
C ASN A 241 12.45 3.62 7.30
N PHE A 242 11.16 3.91 7.12
CA PHE A 242 10.67 4.88 6.13
C PHE A 242 9.69 5.86 6.74
N LEU A 243 9.66 7.05 6.15
CA LEU A 243 8.72 8.11 6.49
C LEU A 243 7.65 8.25 5.40
N GLN A 244 6.41 8.48 5.81
CA GLN A 244 5.31 8.90 4.95
C GLN A 244 4.77 10.24 5.46
N ILE A 245 4.76 11.24 4.59
CA ILE A 245 4.11 12.52 4.82
C ILE A 245 3.43 12.93 3.51
N LYS A 246 2.13 12.74 3.41
CA LYS A 246 1.38 12.91 2.15
C LYS A 246 1.39 14.36 1.67
N THR A 247 1.26 15.30 2.60
CA THR A 247 1.30 16.75 2.32
C THR A 247 2.68 17.21 1.83
N GLY A 248 3.74 16.50 2.21
CA GLY A 248 5.11 16.70 1.74
C GLY A 248 5.46 15.88 0.49
N PHE A 249 4.50 15.16 -0.09
CA PHE A 249 4.72 14.22 -1.19
C PHE A 249 5.78 13.15 -0.89
N ILE A 250 5.85 12.71 0.37
CA ILE A 250 6.74 11.65 0.84
C ILE A 250 5.94 10.36 0.94
N PHE A 251 6.31 9.37 0.13
CA PHE A 251 5.59 8.11 -0.01
C PHE A 251 6.48 6.93 0.39
N LEU A 252 5.86 5.93 1.02
CA LEU A 252 6.52 4.65 1.28
C LEU A 252 6.88 3.96 -0.05
N PRO A 253 7.99 3.20 -0.10
CA PRO A 253 8.30 2.37 -1.26
C PRO A 253 7.20 1.35 -1.53
N ASN A 254 6.91 0.99 -2.79
CA ASN A 254 5.99 -0.09 -3.12
C ASN A 254 6.51 -1.47 -2.69
N THR A 255 7.82 -1.67 -2.81
CA THR A 255 8.48 -2.91 -2.41
C THR A 255 9.85 -2.61 -1.83
N VAL A 256 10.20 -3.31 -0.76
CA VAL A 256 11.55 -3.37 -0.20
C VAL A 256 12.01 -4.82 -0.26
N THR A 257 13.08 -5.08 -1.01
CA THR A 257 13.65 -6.42 -1.15
C THR A 257 14.99 -6.47 -0.45
N PHE A 258 15.15 -7.44 0.45
CA PHE A 258 16.40 -7.69 1.14
C PHE A 258 17.12 -8.88 0.51
N SER A 259 18.41 -8.72 0.25
CA SER A 259 19.28 -9.76 -0.30
C SER A 259 20.61 -9.81 0.44
N VAL A 260 21.27 -10.97 0.40
CA VAL A 260 22.59 -11.17 0.99
C VAL A 260 23.59 -11.66 -0.04
N SER A 261 24.87 -11.36 0.15
CA SER A 261 25.96 -11.84 -0.70
C SER A 261 27.22 -12.13 0.10
N PRO A 262 28.00 -13.16 -0.24
CA PRO A 262 29.33 -13.37 0.31
C PRO A 262 30.39 -12.45 -0.33
N ASN A 263 30.17 -11.95 -1.54
CA ASN A 263 31.22 -11.40 -2.41
C ASN A 263 30.86 -10.07 -3.11
N ASN A 264 29.67 -9.51 -2.87
CA ASN A 264 29.18 -8.27 -3.48
C ASN A 264 28.99 -8.33 -5.01
N THR A 265 28.85 -9.52 -5.59
CA THR A 265 28.58 -9.68 -7.03
C THR A 265 27.29 -10.45 -7.28
N THR A 266 27.13 -11.59 -6.61
CA THR A 266 25.90 -12.39 -6.69
C THR A 266 25.11 -12.24 -5.40
N PHE A 267 23.88 -11.75 -5.51
CA PHE A 267 22.97 -11.55 -4.39
C PHE A 267 21.86 -12.60 -4.40
N THR A 268 21.66 -13.23 -3.25
CA THR A 268 20.55 -14.14 -2.99
C THR A 268 19.46 -13.39 -2.23
N GLN A 269 18.26 -13.36 -2.79
CA GLN A 269 17.13 -12.73 -2.13
C GLN A 269 16.74 -13.49 -0.85
N VAL A 270 16.60 -12.75 0.24
CA VAL A 270 16.09 -13.25 1.53
C VAL A 270 14.57 -13.14 1.58
N GLY A 271 14.03 -12.00 1.13
CA GLY A 271 12.59 -11.77 1.07
C GLY A 271 12.24 -10.37 0.62
N SER A 272 10.95 -10.17 0.33
CA SER A 272 10.41 -8.85 -0.03
C SER A 272 9.24 -8.50 0.87
N VAL A 273 9.21 -7.24 1.29
CA VAL A 273 8.06 -6.63 1.94
C VAL A 273 7.37 -5.77 0.90
N ILE A 274 6.15 -6.16 0.55
CA ILE A 274 5.29 -5.43 -0.39
C ILE A 274 4.40 -4.50 0.42
N THR A 275 4.42 -3.24 0.04
CA THR A 275 3.46 -2.24 0.52
C THR A 275 2.14 -2.53 -0.11
N LYS A 276 1.33 -3.23 0.66
CA LYS A 276 -0.09 -3.40 0.39
C LYS A 276 -0.75 -1.99 0.41
N PRO A 277 -1.55 -1.55 -0.62
CA PRO A 277 -2.29 -0.29 -0.58
C PRO A 277 -3.04 -0.06 0.74
N ALA A 278 -2.81 1.16 1.25
CA ALA A 278 -3.26 1.74 2.50
C ALA A 278 -2.60 1.21 3.78
N VAL A 279 -1.29 1.36 3.88
CA VAL A 279 -0.78 1.97 5.13
C VAL A 279 -1.55 3.29 5.27
N SER A 280 -2.17 3.51 6.41
CA SER A 280 -3.23 4.51 6.59
C SER A 280 -2.96 5.83 5.85
N ALA A 281 -4.03 6.51 5.42
CA ALA A 281 -3.90 7.84 4.81
C ALA A 281 -3.17 8.86 5.70
N ALA A 282 -2.93 8.51 6.98
CA ALA A 282 -2.15 9.28 7.92
C ALA A 282 -0.64 9.27 7.61
N ASP A 283 -0.02 10.38 7.99
CA ASP A 283 1.43 10.50 8.05
C ASP A 283 1.97 9.57 9.14
N GLN A 284 3.08 8.89 8.86
CA GLN A 284 3.58 7.84 9.73
C GLN A 284 5.03 7.48 9.47
N ASN A 285 5.62 6.84 10.49
CA ASN A 285 6.91 6.18 10.42
C ASN A 285 6.67 4.66 10.30
N LYS A 286 7.31 4.00 9.33
CA LYS A 286 7.05 2.60 9.00
C LYS A 286 8.33 1.81 8.84
N ILE A 287 8.47 0.81 9.70
CA ILE A 287 9.54 -0.19 9.61
C ILE A 287 9.09 -1.35 8.72
N TYR A 288 9.92 -1.66 7.73
CA TYR A 288 9.81 -2.84 6.89
C TYR A 288 10.76 -3.89 7.46
N ARG A 289 10.24 -5.06 7.83
CA ARG A 289 10.95 -6.05 8.64
C ARG A 289 10.84 -7.46 8.04
N LEU A 290 11.98 -8.15 8.01
CA LEU A 290 12.09 -9.61 7.98
C LEU A 290 12.73 -10.06 9.29
N THR A 291 12.11 -10.99 10.02
CA THR A 291 12.57 -11.41 11.35
C THR A 291 12.45 -12.92 11.52
N ASN A 292 13.04 -13.47 12.58
CA ASN A 292 13.14 -14.92 12.81
C ASN A 292 13.80 -15.67 11.62
N LEU A 293 14.78 -15.05 10.96
CA LEU A 293 15.46 -15.63 9.81
C LEU A 293 16.31 -16.85 10.22
N THR A 294 16.22 -17.92 9.44
CA THR A 294 16.95 -19.18 9.66
C THR A 294 17.85 -19.49 8.47
N GLY A 295 19.11 -19.85 8.72
CA GLY A 295 20.06 -20.25 7.68
C GLY A 295 20.56 -19.11 6.78
N ILE A 296 20.22 -17.86 7.09
CA ILE A 296 20.69 -16.69 6.33
C ILE A 296 22.08 -16.28 6.81
N THR A 297 23.04 -16.30 5.88
CA THR A 297 24.41 -15.83 6.11
C THR A 297 24.87 -14.95 4.95
N GLY A 298 25.73 -13.99 5.24
CA GLY A 298 26.29 -13.10 4.21
C GLY A 298 27.23 -12.06 4.79
N ARG A 299 28.13 -11.53 3.96
CA ARG A 299 28.98 -10.37 4.30
C ARG A 299 28.34 -9.06 3.87
N TYR A 300 27.66 -9.07 2.72
CA TYR A 300 27.00 -7.91 2.17
C TYR A 300 25.50 -8.07 2.31
N VAL A 301 24.83 -6.99 2.70
CA VAL A 301 23.37 -6.88 2.73
C VAL A 301 22.96 -5.82 1.73
N LYS A 302 22.07 -6.18 0.81
CA LYS A 302 21.53 -5.27 -0.20
C LYS A 302 20.04 -5.06 0.03
N ILE A 303 19.62 -3.80 -0.05
CA ILE A 303 18.24 -3.36 0.08
C ILE A 303 17.87 -2.71 -1.24
N ASP A 304 16.99 -3.36 -1.99
CA ASP A 304 16.44 -2.84 -3.25
C ASP A 304 15.07 -2.20 -2.97
N LEU A 305 14.93 -0.92 -3.30
CA LEU A 305 13.71 -0.14 -3.16
C LEU A 305 13.06 0.09 -4.51
N LEU A 306 11.80 -0.34 -4.64
CA LEU A 306 10.90 0.15 -5.68
C LEU A 306 10.11 1.32 -5.10
N PRO A 307 10.34 2.58 -5.53
CA PRO A 307 9.62 3.74 -5.00
C PRO A 307 8.10 3.62 -5.17
N GLY A 308 7.35 4.21 -4.24
CA GLY A 308 5.88 4.24 -4.28
C GLY A 308 5.32 5.25 -5.27
N SER A 309 6.13 6.23 -5.68
CA SER A 309 5.75 7.30 -6.59
C SER A 309 6.99 7.86 -7.29
N SER A 310 6.80 8.81 -8.21
CA SER A 310 7.88 9.63 -8.74
C SER A 310 8.38 10.71 -7.79
N ALA A 311 7.69 10.92 -6.67
CA ALA A 311 8.00 11.93 -5.66
C ALA A 311 9.00 11.40 -4.60
N TRP A 312 9.00 12.01 -3.42
CA TRP A 312 9.98 11.75 -2.38
C TRP A 312 9.86 10.36 -1.76
N THR A 313 11.00 9.69 -1.58
CA THR A 313 11.17 8.54 -0.69
C THR A 313 12.17 8.92 0.40
N PHE A 314 11.75 8.82 1.67
CA PHE A 314 12.57 9.14 2.84
C PHE A 314 12.87 7.89 3.66
N MET A 315 14.12 7.80 4.12
CA MET A 315 14.65 6.66 4.86
C MET A 315 15.55 7.15 5.99
N ASP A 316 15.49 6.48 7.14
CA ASP A 316 16.28 6.83 8.33
C ASP A 316 17.29 5.73 8.68
N GLU A 317 16.86 4.52 9.03
CA GLU A 317 17.79 3.50 9.57
C GLU A 317 17.59 2.13 8.91
N ILE A 318 18.72 1.48 8.58
CA ILE A 318 18.84 0.08 8.16
C ILE A 318 19.53 -0.71 9.26
N GLN A 319 18.90 -1.80 9.69
CA GLN A 319 19.46 -2.64 10.77
C GLN A 319 19.58 -4.07 10.28
N VAL A 320 20.74 -4.65 10.58
CA VAL A 320 21.05 -6.06 10.30
C VAL A 320 21.35 -6.68 11.64
N ARG A 321 20.45 -7.52 12.14
CA ARG A 321 20.51 -7.98 13.53
C ARG A 321 20.79 -9.47 13.68
N GLN A 322 21.47 -9.81 14.76
CA GLN A 322 21.71 -11.16 15.27
C GLN A 322 21.38 -11.30 16.75
#